data_AF-A0A2G2E040-F1
#
_entry.id   AF-A0A2G2E040-F1
#
_cell.length_a   1.000
_cell.length_b   1.000
_cell.length_c   1.000
_cell.angle_alpha   90.00
_cell.angle_beta   90.00
_cell.angle_gamma   90.00
#
_symmetry.space_group_name_H-M   'P 1'
#
loop_
_entity.id
_entity.type
_entity.pdbx_description
1 polymer ?
#
loop_
_entity_poly.entity_id
_entity_poly.type
_entity_poly.pdbx_seq_one_letter_code
_entity_poly.pdbx_strand_id
1 'polypeptide(L)'
;MILSFWRRIHLILAVLSFLFLLITSITGVILSFEPIQNELSECHIGRAPDTSVSDLIVQLEKQYDEVFEVKIEENEFLQLSVITEAGDFETFYADPKTGLKIAEIEEKSRLFVFSRTLHRSLFLGETGRLTIGITAFLLLLIALSGTILIIRRQLGIKHFFKRINRDNFHQFWHVWLGRLSLVIIIIIALTGSYLSMDRFGLLPDKQKVQHSLEDELFTDTSIFPKQEFDIFQNTKLSEVQSIQFPFSRDREDYFQLKLLEKEIIVNQFNGQLISSQPIDQFTLWQQFSYNLHTGKGSLLWSIILCLASASILFFIFSGFKMTLNRMKGSKKNSFKPHKSRIVILVGSQGGTTFKFAKEFQNRLIQSGQKVYVDDLSSYEMYNRLEHLIILTSTYGNGEAPTNSKDFIERFQQIHQKKAFDYSIVGFGSNDYRQFCQFAKDVSTELDRYDTCEEFLSLKLINQQSLSEFENWCLEWTERVGIVLNDRP
;
A
#
# COMPACT_ATOMS: atom_id res chain seq x y z
N MET A 1 -17.74 -18.88 8.65
CA MET A 1 -16.98 -18.07 9.64
C MET A 1 -15.82 -17.24 9.07
N ILE A 2 -14.92 -17.81 8.26
CA ILE A 2 -13.58 -17.24 7.95
C ILE A 2 -13.58 -15.90 7.20
N LEU A 3 -14.57 -15.60 6.34
CA LEU A 3 -14.63 -14.33 5.61
C LEU A 3 -14.99 -13.10 6.49
N SER A 4 -15.72 -13.32 7.59
CA SER A 4 -16.00 -12.25 8.56
C SER A 4 -14.74 -11.91 9.35
N PHE A 5 -13.96 -12.95 9.69
CA PHE A 5 -12.70 -12.84 10.41
C PHE A 5 -11.66 -11.98 9.67
N TRP A 6 -11.31 -12.31 8.42
CA TRP A 6 -10.31 -11.55 7.65
C TRP A 6 -10.68 -10.08 7.46
N ARG A 7 -11.97 -9.78 7.34
CA ARG A 7 -12.45 -8.41 7.19
C ARG A 7 -12.35 -7.62 8.48
N ARG A 8 -12.66 -8.24 9.62
CA ARG A 8 -12.46 -7.64 10.94
C ARG A 8 -10.97 -7.37 11.17
N ILE A 9 -10.10 -8.34 10.87
CA ILE A 9 -8.65 -8.16 10.96
C ILE A 9 -8.19 -6.99 10.07
N HIS A 10 -8.55 -7.00 8.79
CA HIS A 10 -8.16 -5.93 7.87
C HIS A 10 -8.61 -4.56 8.37
N LEU A 11 -9.86 -4.45 8.86
CA LEU A 11 -10.39 -3.21 9.44
C LEU A 11 -9.65 -2.80 10.71
N ILE A 12 -9.40 -3.73 11.65
CA ILE A 12 -8.69 -3.45 12.91
C ILE A 12 -7.28 -2.97 12.62
N LEU A 13 -6.54 -3.69 11.77
CA LEU A 13 -5.18 -3.31 11.38
C LEU A 13 -5.16 -1.92 10.74
N ALA A 14 -6.09 -1.65 9.80
CA ALA A 14 -6.18 -0.34 9.15
C ALA A 14 -6.52 0.77 10.14
N VAL A 15 -7.46 0.56 11.08
CA VAL A 15 -7.85 1.57 12.08
C VAL A 15 -6.75 1.80 13.12
N LEU A 16 -5.96 0.78 13.46
CA LEU A 16 -4.84 0.95 14.40
C LEU A 16 -3.69 1.75 13.78
N SER A 17 -3.48 1.64 12.46
CA SER A 17 -2.32 2.26 11.78
C SER A 17 -2.65 3.48 10.92
N PHE A 18 -3.93 3.83 10.71
CA PHE A 18 -4.29 4.84 9.69
C PHE A 18 -3.62 6.20 9.88
N LEU A 19 -3.46 6.66 11.14
CA LEU A 19 -2.89 7.98 11.41
C LEU A 19 -1.42 8.03 10.97
N PHE A 20 -0.66 7.00 11.30
CA PHE A 20 0.75 6.90 10.93
C PHE A 20 0.88 6.65 9.42
N LEU A 21 0.05 5.77 8.84
CA LEU A 21 0.03 5.53 7.40
C LEU A 21 -0.31 6.79 6.60
N LEU A 22 -1.24 7.61 7.10
CA LEU A 22 -1.58 8.90 6.48
C LEU A 22 -0.35 9.80 6.41
N ILE A 23 0.38 9.95 7.53
CA ILE A 23 1.59 10.78 7.60
C ILE A 23 2.69 10.21 6.69
N THR A 24 2.98 8.91 6.77
CA THR A 24 4.04 8.28 5.98
C THR A 24 3.72 8.28 4.50
N SER A 25 2.46 8.15 4.10
CA SER A 25 2.07 8.20 2.69
C SER A 25 2.11 9.61 2.12
N ILE A 26 1.69 10.64 2.89
CA ILE A 26 1.85 12.05 2.45
C ILE A 26 3.32 12.40 2.29
N THR A 27 4.14 12.10 3.30
CA THR A 27 5.58 12.35 3.24
C THR A 27 6.28 11.48 2.20
N GLY A 28 5.82 10.25 1.98
CA GLY A 28 6.33 9.36 0.94
C GLY A 28 6.09 9.90 -0.47
N VAL A 29 4.91 10.49 -0.74
CA VAL A 29 4.66 11.22 -1.98
C VAL A 29 5.66 12.36 -2.14
N ILE A 30 5.88 13.19 -1.11
CA ILE A 30 6.83 14.31 -1.18
C ILE A 30 8.26 13.81 -1.44
N LEU A 31 8.71 12.81 -0.68
CA LEU A 31 10.09 12.28 -0.77
C LEU A 31 10.36 11.56 -2.09
N SER A 32 9.34 11.00 -2.73
CA SER A 32 9.50 10.39 -4.07
C SER A 32 9.89 11.40 -5.16
N PHE A 33 9.69 12.71 -4.94
CA PHE A 33 10.17 13.74 -5.85
C PHE A 33 11.64 14.10 -5.65
N GLU A 34 12.27 13.73 -4.53
CA GLU A 34 13.66 14.08 -4.26
C GLU A 34 14.63 13.37 -5.23
N PRO A 35 14.54 12.04 -5.47
CA PRO A 35 15.37 11.40 -6.51
C PRO A 35 15.08 11.94 -7.91
N ILE A 36 13.82 12.26 -8.23
CA ILE A 36 13.42 12.84 -9.50
C ILE A 36 14.12 14.20 -9.73
N GLN A 37 14.15 15.04 -8.70
CA GLN A 37 14.83 16.33 -8.77
C GLN A 37 16.35 16.15 -8.89
N ASN A 38 16.92 15.20 -8.15
CA ASN A 38 18.36 14.92 -8.18
C ASN A 38 18.81 14.45 -9.56
N GLU A 39 18.08 13.53 -10.19
CA GLU A 39 18.43 12.99 -11.52
C GLU A 39 18.46 14.08 -12.61
N LEU A 40 17.66 15.14 -12.45
CA LEU A 40 17.64 16.29 -13.34
C LEU A 40 18.78 17.31 -13.09
N SER A 41 19.45 17.25 -11.94
CA SER A 41 20.49 18.22 -11.51
C SER A 41 21.81 18.06 -12.27
N GLU A 42 22.46 19.17 -12.63
CA GLU A 42 23.72 19.20 -13.40
C GLU A 42 24.89 18.47 -12.72
N CYS A 43 24.86 18.37 -11.39
CA CYS A 43 25.87 17.66 -10.60
C CYS A 43 25.70 16.13 -10.64
N HIS A 44 24.60 15.62 -11.21
CA HIS A 44 24.26 14.20 -11.15
C HIS A 44 25.13 13.35 -12.07
N ILE A 45 25.69 12.26 -11.54
CA ILE A 45 26.61 11.35 -12.27
C ILE A 45 26.01 10.75 -13.54
N GLY A 46 24.68 10.62 -13.61
CA GLY A 46 23.97 10.11 -14.79
C GLY A 46 24.13 10.96 -16.05
N ARG A 47 24.64 12.20 -15.95
CA ARG A 47 25.03 12.99 -17.13
C ARG A 47 26.28 12.45 -17.83
N ALA A 48 27.13 11.71 -17.12
CA ALA A 48 28.44 11.24 -17.56
C ALA A 48 28.58 9.70 -17.43
N PRO A 49 27.64 8.89 -17.97
CA PRO A 49 27.57 7.46 -17.69
C PRO A 49 28.75 6.65 -18.24
N ASP A 50 29.45 7.20 -19.24
CA ASP A 50 30.57 6.56 -19.93
C ASP A 50 31.93 7.18 -19.58
N THR A 51 31.97 8.18 -18.69
CA THR A 51 33.24 8.74 -18.22
C THR A 51 33.99 7.68 -17.42
N SER A 52 35.20 7.34 -17.85
CA SER A 52 36.08 6.45 -17.11
C SER A 52 36.69 7.17 -15.91
N VAL A 53 37.07 6.41 -14.88
CA VAL A 53 37.82 6.97 -13.74
C VAL A 53 39.12 7.63 -14.22
N SER A 54 39.77 7.02 -15.22
CA SER A 54 40.96 7.58 -15.86
C SER A 54 40.69 8.98 -16.41
N ASP A 55 39.68 9.14 -17.27
CA ASP A 55 39.36 10.45 -17.87
C ASP A 55 39.09 11.53 -16.83
N LEU A 56 38.36 11.18 -15.77
CA LEU A 56 38.07 12.11 -14.68
C LEU A 56 39.34 12.52 -13.93
N ILE A 57 40.13 11.57 -13.44
CA ILE A 57 41.37 11.86 -12.69
C ILE A 57 42.28 12.78 -13.52
N VAL A 58 42.39 12.52 -14.81
CA VAL A 58 43.25 13.28 -15.73
C VAL A 58 42.79 14.71 -15.91
N GLN A 59 41.49 14.96 -15.89
CA GLN A 59 40.94 16.32 -15.90
C GLN A 59 41.17 17.01 -14.56
N LEU A 60 40.93 16.31 -13.45
CA LEU A 60 41.09 16.87 -12.11
C LEU A 60 42.54 17.31 -11.86
N GLU A 61 43.53 16.48 -12.24
CA GLU A 61 44.95 16.80 -12.09
C GLU A 61 45.45 17.92 -13.00
N LYS A 62 44.71 18.25 -14.06
CA LYS A 62 45.01 19.42 -14.90
C LYS A 62 44.43 20.71 -14.34
N GLN A 63 43.44 20.60 -13.47
CA GLN A 63 42.61 21.73 -13.05
C GLN A 63 42.84 22.14 -11.59
N TYR A 64 43.27 21.20 -10.75
CA TYR A 64 43.49 21.39 -9.33
C TYR A 64 44.93 21.02 -8.98
N ASP A 65 45.52 21.71 -8.01
CA ASP A 65 46.89 21.47 -7.56
C ASP A 65 47.00 20.12 -6.85
N GLU A 66 46.01 19.81 -6.01
CA GLU A 66 45.89 18.52 -5.33
C GLU A 66 44.44 18.08 -5.22
N VAL A 67 44.19 16.77 -5.34
CA VAL A 67 42.86 16.16 -5.20
C VAL A 67 42.97 15.14 -4.08
N PHE A 68 42.11 15.24 -3.07
CA PHE A 68 42.10 14.32 -1.92
C PHE A 68 41.04 13.23 -2.04
N GLU A 69 39.82 13.63 -2.43
CA GLU A 69 38.69 12.70 -2.47
C GLU A 69 37.74 13.06 -3.61
N VAL A 70 37.33 12.03 -4.35
CA VAL A 70 36.19 12.05 -5.26
C VAL A 70 35.12 11.18 -4.63
N LYS A 71 33.94 11.72 -4.35
CA LYS A 71 32.87 11.00 -3.65
C LYS A 71 31.53 11.16 -4.35
N ILE A 72 30.78 10.09 -4.45
CA ILE A 72 29.40 10.11 -4.95
C ILE A 72 28.45 10.09 -3.76
N GLU A 73 27.75 11.22 -3.57
CA GLU A 73 26.89 11.45 -2.41
C GLU A 73 25.56 10.67 -2.48
N GLU A 74 24.74 10.74 -1.43
CA GLU A 74 23.43 10.07 -1.37
C GLU A 74 22.48 10.47 -2.51
N ASN A 75 22.59 11.71 -2.99
CA ASN A 75 21.85 12.29 -4.11
C ASN A 75 22.49 12.00 -5.48
N GLU A 76 23.52 11.15 -5.52
CA GLU A 76 24.23 10.76 -6.75
C GLU A 76 24.93 11.95 -7.41
N PHE A 77 25.34 12.94 -6.61
CA PHE A 77 26.14 14.07 -7.07
C PHE A 77 27.63 13.78 -6.87
N LEU A 78 28.44 14.23 -7.83
CA LEU A 78 29.89 14.18 -7.71
C LEU A 78 30.37 15.29 -6.77
N GLN A 79 30.92 14.91 -5.62
CA GLN A 79 31.59 15.79 -4.68
C GLN A 79 33.10 15.63 -4.81
N LEU A 80 33.82 16.76 -4.82
CA LEU A 80 35.27 16.80 -4.83
C LEU A 80 35.80 17.51 -3.59
N SER A 81 36.90 16.99 -3.05
CA SER A 81 37.72 17.64 -2.01
C SER A 81 39.10 17.90 -2.59
N VAL A 82 39.46 19.17 -2.81
CA VAL A 82 40.66 19.56 -3.58
C VAL A 82 41.36 20.76 -2.96
N ILE A 83 42.64 20.94 -3.28
CA ILE A 83 43.34 22.23 -3.19
C ILE A 83 43.32 22.88 -4.57
N THR A 84 42.80 24.10 -4.63
CA THR A 84 42.75 24.91 -5.85
C THR A 84 44.13 25.50 -6.17
N GLU A 85 44.33 26.00 -7.39
CA GLU A 85 45.57 26.72 -7.76
C GLU A 85 45.86 27.95 -6.88
N ALA A 86 44.83 28.49 -6.19
CA ALA A 86 44.99 29.57 -5.23
C ALA A 86 45.55 29.11 -3.86
N GLY A 87 45.68 27.80 -3.65
CA GLY A 87 46.12 27.19 -2.39
C GLY A 87 44.99 26.96 -1.37
N ASP A 88 43.74 27.22 -1.76
CA ASP A 88 42.59 27.05 -0.88
C ASP A 88 42.07 25.60 -0.93
N PHE A 89 41.84 25.01 0.24
CA PHE A 89 41.14 23.73 0.38
C PHE A 89 39.64 23.95 0.25
N GLU A 90 39.02 23.32 -0.74
CA GLU A 90 37.59 23.43 -1.00
C GLU A 90 36.91 22.06 -1.10
N THR A 91 35.64 22.02 -0.72
CA THR A 91 34.76 20.87 -0.98
C THR A 91 33.49 21.34 -1.66
N PHE A 92 33.19 20.82 -2.84
CA PHE A 92 32.09 21.30 -3.68
C PHE A 92 31.52 20.21 -4.59
N TYR A 93 30.36 20.50 -5.19
CA TYR A 93 29.78 19.67 -6.24
C TYR A 93 30.35 20.04 -7.61
N ALA A 94 30.75 19.03 -8.36
CA ALA A 94 31.44 19.19 -9.63
C ALA A 94 30.68 18.55 -10.80
N ASP A 95 30.99 19.01 -12.00
CA ASP A 95 30.51 18.40 -13.23
C ASP A 95 31.17 17.03 -13.42
N PRO A 96 30.40 15.95 -13.57
CA PRO A 96 30.96 14.60 -13.68
C PRO A 96 31.69 14.30 -15.00
N LYS A 97 31.63 15.18 -16.00
CA LYS A 97 32.38 15.09 -17.26
C LYS A 97 33.63 15.95 -17.32
N THR A 98 33.68 17.05 -16.57
CA THR A 98 34.76 18.04 -16.68
C THR A 98 35.52 18.25 -15.39
N GLY A 99 34.95 17.88 -14.24
CA GLY A 99 35.54 18.16 -12.93
C GLY A 99 35.41 19.62 -12.47
N LEU A 100 34.76 20.49 -13.25
CA LEU A 100 34.56 21.90 -12.91
C LEU A 100 33.57 22.06 -11.76
N LYS A 101 33.87 22.98 -10.82
CA LYS A 101 32.96 23.38 -9.76
C LYS A 101 31.64 23.92 -10.33
N ILE A 102 30.52 23.26 -10.02
CA ILE A 102 29.17 23.70 -10.40
C ILE A 102 28.54 24.49 -9.25
N ALA A 103 28.59 23.92 -8.04
CA ALA A 103 27.89 24.47 -6.89
C ALA A 103 28.65 24.20 -5.59
N GLU A 104 28.46 25.08 -4.61
CA GLU A 104 28.85 24.78 -3.24
C GLU A 104 27.97 23.68 -2.66
N ILE A 105 28.39 23.08 -1.55
CA ILE A 105 27.58 22.09 -0.84
C ILE A 105 26.41 22.83 -0.17
N GLU A 106 25.31 22.99 -0.90
CA GLU A 106 24.09 23.62 -0.38
C GLU A 106 23.35 22.69 0.61
N GLU A 107 22.68 23.31 1.59
CA GLU A 107 21.80 22.59 2.49
C GLU A 107 20.60 22.00 1.73
N LYS A 108 20.33 20.70 1.96
CA LYS A 108 19.16 20.00 1.40
C LYS A 108 17.88 20.82 1.62
N SER A 109 16.99 20.82 0.61
CA SER A 109 15.69 21.51 0.68
C SER A 109 14.98 21.25 2.01
N ARG A 110 14.59 22.33 2.70
CA ARG A 110 13.93 22.27 4.01
C ARG A 110 12.69 21.37 3.99
N LEU A 111 11.98 21.33 2.85
CA LEU A 111 10.79 20.48 2.68
C LEU A 111 11.16 18.99 2.73
N PHE A 112 12.23 18.58 2.04
CA PHE A 112 12.69 17.19 2.05
C PHE A 112 13.27 16.80 3.41
N VAL A 113 14.05 17.67 4.04
CA VAL A 113 14.59 17.41 5.39
C VAL A 113 13.45 17.25 6.41
N PHE A 114 12.48 18.16 6.39
CA PHE A 114 11.28 18.08 7.23
C PHE A 114 10.52 16.78 6.98
N SER A 115 10.20 16.49 5.71
CA SER A 115 9.42 15.31 5.31
C SER A 115 10.14 14.02 5.67
N ARG A 116 11.46 13.94 5.47
CA ARG A 116 12.29 12.78 5.81
C ARG A 116 12.35 12.54 7.31
N THR A 117 12.45 13.61 8.11
CA THR A 117 12.47 13.51 9.58
C THR A 117 11.11 13.06 10.11
N LEU A 118 10.02 13.63 9.60
CA LEU A 118 8.65 13.22 9.90
C LEU A 118 8.40 11.77 9.48
N HIS A 119 8.76 11.39 8.26
CA HIS A 119 8.57 10.05 7.69
C HIS A 119 9.31 8.97 8.46
N ARG A 120 10.58 9.23 8.85
CA ARG A 120 11.43 8.23 9.50
C ARG A 120 11.23 8.15 11.01
N SER A 121 10.85 9.25 11.65
CA SER A 121 10.93 9.35 13.11
C SER A 121 9.83 10.15 13.77
N LEU A 122 8.87 10.71 13.03
CA LEU A 122 7.80 11.55 13.59
C LEU A 122 8.28 12.75 14.44
N PHE A 123 9.57 13.15 14.31
CA PHE A 123 10.25 14.06 15.23
C PHE A 123 10.36 13.56 16.70
N LEU A 124 10.19 12.26 16.92
CA LEU A 124 10.23 11.60 18.24
C LEU A 124 11.48 10.72 18.44
N GLY A 125 12.54 10.96 17.64
CA GLY A 125 13.80 10.21 17.76
C GLY A 125 13.61 8.71 17.56
N GLU A 126 14.13 7.90 18.50
CA GLU A 126 14.06 6.43 18.43
C GLU A 126 12.64 5.89 18.59
N THR A 127 11.82 6.48 19.47
CA THR A 127 10.43 6.07 19.68
C THR A 127 9.62 6.18 18.39
N GLY A 128 9.80 7.27 17.66
CA GLY A 128 9.13 7.44 16.39
C GLY A 128 9.67 6.53 15.29
N ARG A 129 10.99 6.25 15.25
CA ARG A 129 11.56 5.25 14.34
C ARG A 129 10.95 3.86 14.56
N LEU A 130 10.81 3.45 15.82
CA LEU A 130 10.15 2.20 16.17
C LEU A 130 8.68 2.20 15.75
N THR A 131 7.96 3.30 16.00
CA THR A 131 6.55 3.46 15.63
C THR A 131 6.34 3.37 14.11
N ILE A 132 7.20 4.01 13.32
CA ILE A 132 7.18 3.93 11.86
C ILE A 132 7.53 2.52 11.38
N GLY A 133 8.51 1.86 12.00
CA GLY A 133 8.85 0.46 11.73
C GLY A 133 7.68 -0.49 11.94
N ILE A 134 7.00 -0.38 13.09
CA ILE A 134 5.78 -1.14 13.38
C ILE A 134 4.68 -0.81 12.36
N THR A 135 4.54 0.46 11.99
CA THR A 135 3.56 0.90 10.97
C THR A 135 3.82 0.25 9.61
N ALA A 136 5.08 0.17 9.17
CA ALA A 136 5.46 -0.53 7.94
C ALA A 136 5.13 -2.03 8.00
N PHE A 137 5.38 -2.67 9.14
CA PHE A 137 5.00 -4.07 9.35
C PHE A 137 3.48 -4.27 9.36
N LEU A 138 2.72 -3.35 9.98
CA LEU A 138 1.26 -3.37 9.94
C LEU A 138 0.72 -3.19 8.51
N LEU A 139 1.36 -2.35 7.67
CA LEU A 139 1.02 -2.22 6.26
C LEU A 139 1.18 -3.55 5.51
N LEU A 140 2.22 -4.32 5.81
CA LEU A 140 2.40 -5.67 5.25
C LEU A 140 1.22 -6.58 5.62
N LEU A 141 0.81 -6.59 6.90
CA LEU A 141 -0.35 -7.39 7.34
C LEU A 141 -1.68 -6.92 6.71
N ILE A 142 -1.84 -5.61 6.50
CA ILE A 142 -2.99 -5.04 5.78
C ILE A 142 -3.00 -5.52 4.32
N ALA A 143 -1.86 -5.50 3.64
CA ALA A 143 -1.73 -5.97 2.26
C ALA A 143 -2.03 -7.48 2.14
N LEU A 144 -1.52 -8.31 3.05
CA LEU A 144 -1.78 -9.75 3.10
C LEU A 144 -3.27 -10.04 3.37
N SER A 145 -3.86 -9.42 4.38
CA SER A 145 -5.29 -9.58 4.69
C SER A 145 -6.19 -9.07 3.56
N GLY A 146 -5.82 -7.96 2.90
CA GLY A 146 -6.49 -7.44 1.72
C GLY A 146 -6.46 -8.42 0.54
N THR A 147 -5.30 -9.04 0.29
CA THR A 147 -5.12 -10.08 -0.74
C THR A 147 -6.07 -11.25 -0.53
N ILE A 148 -6.18 -11.74 0.72
CA ILE A 148 -7.10 -12.83 1.08
C ILE A 148 -8.56 -12.44 0.82
N LEU A 149 -8.95 -11.20 1.12
CA LEU A 149 -10.30 -10.70 0.84
C LEU A 149 -10.59 -10.64 -0.68
N ILE A 150 -9.62 -10.24 -1.49
CA ILE A 150 -9.74 -10.18 -2.96
C ILE A 150 -9.89 -11.59 -3.54
N ILE A 151 -9.03 -12.53 -3.14
CA ILE A 151 -9.08 -13.93 -3.58
C ILE A 151 -10.47 -14.52 -3.33
N ARG A 152 -11.03 -14.27 -2.13
CA ARG A 152 -12.36 -14.78 -1.78
C ARG A 152 -13.48 -14.09 -2.54
N ARG A 153 -13.37 -12.78 -2.79
CA ARG A 153 -14.35 -12.05 -3.62
C ARG A 153 -14.38 -12.57 -5.06
N GLN A 154 -13.23 -12.99 -5.59
CA GLN A 154 -13.07 -13.48 -6.96
C GLN A 154 -13.28 -15.00 -7.11
N LEU A 155 -13.63 -15.73 -6.05
CA LEU A 155 -13.82 -17.19 -6.11
C LEU A 155 -12.53 -17.97 -6.41
N GLY A 156 -11.40 -17.53 -5.84
CA GLY A 156 -10.13 -18.25 -5.86
C GLY A 156 -8.99 -17.52 -6.57
N ILE A 157 -7.77 -18.05 -6.40
CA ILE A 157 -6.53 -17.44 -6.89
C ILE A 157 -6.50 -17.40 -8.43
N LYS A 158 -7.01 -18.45 -9.10
CA LYS A 158 -7.12 -18.51 -10.57
C LYS A 158 -7.98 -17.39 -11.16
N HIS A 159 -8.82 -16.77 -10.35
CA HIS A 159 -9.72 -15.70 -10.74
C HIS A 159 -9.26 -14.32 -10.27
N PHE A 160 -8.10 -14.24 -9.62
CA PHE A 160 -7.59 -12.99 -9.05
C PHE A 160 -7.55 -11.85 -10.07
N PHE A 161 -7.19 -12.17 -11.33
CA PHE A 161 -7.10 -11.18 -12.41
C PHE A 161 -8.37 -10.98 -13.24
N LYS A 162 -9.45 -11.73 -13.00
CA LYS A 162 -10.72 -11.55 -13.74
C LYS A 162 -11.32 -10.16 -13.52
N ARG A 163 -12.21 -9.75 -14.44
CA ARG A 163 -12.90 -8.46 -14.40
C ARG A 163 -13.65 -8.29 -13.07
N ILE A 164 -13.50 -7.13 -12.44
CA ILE A 164 -14.23 -6.79 -11.22
C ILE A 164 -15.54 -6.12 -11.64
N ASN A 165 -16.65 -6.53 -11.03
CA ASN A 165 -17.96 -5.92 -11.27
C ASN A 165 -18.07 -4.58 -10.53
N ARG A 166 -18.74 -3.62 -11.17
CA ARG A 166 -18.90 -2.24 -10.67
C ARG A 166 -20.12 -2.15 -9.74
N ASP A 167 -20.01 -2.70 -8.53
CA ASP A 167 -21.12 -2.64 -7.56
C ASP A 167 -21.27 -1.23 -6.95
N ASN A 168 -20.16 -0.61 -6.55
CA ASN A 168 -20.11 0.71 -5.89
C ASN A 168 -18.75 1.34 -6.19
N PHE A 169 -18.72 2.63 -6.54
CA PHE A 169 -17.49 3.37 -6.89
C PHE A 169 -16.33 3.13 -5.91
N HIS A 170 -16.56 3.32 -4.60
CA HIS A 170 -15.48 3.19 -3.60
C HIS A 170 -14.98 1.76 -3.48
N GLN A 171 -15.90 0.79 -3.46
CA GLN A 171 -15.54 -0.62 -3.33
C GLN A 171 -14.90 -1.18 -4.60
N PHE A 172 -15.31 -0.68 -5.77
CA PHE A 172 -14.72 -1.03 -7.06
C PHE A 172 -13.27 -0.55 -7.12
N TRP A 173 -13.04 0.75 -6.93
CA TRP A 173 -11.71 1.33 -7.01
C TRP A 173 -10.77 0.85 -5.89
N HIS A 174 -11.28 0.62 -4.67
CA HIS A 174 -10.48 0.05 -3.59
C HIS A 174 -9.91 -1.33 -3.96
N VAL A 175 -10.71 -2.18 -4.59
CA VAL A 175 -10.25 -3.53 -5.00
C VAL A 175 -9.42 -3.50 -6.27
N TRP A 176 -9.81 -2.68 -7.26
CA TRP A 176 -9.08 -2.58 -8.52
C TRP A 176 -7.69 -1.98 -8.32
N LEU A 177 -7.61 -0.83 -7.65
CA LEU A 177 -6.33 -0.16 -7.35
C LEU A 177 -5.51 -1.01 -6.37
N GLY A 178 -6.17 -1.68 -5.43
CA GLY A 178 -5.53 -2.60 -4.49
C GLY A 178 -4.80 -3.72 -5.22
N ARG A 179 -5.40 -4.31 -6.25
CA ARG A 179 -4.73 -5.32 -7.10
C ARG A 179 -3.54 -4.75 -7.87
N LEU A 180 -3.71 -3.57 -8.47
CA LEU A 180 -2.68 -2.95 -9.30
C LEU A 180 -1.44 -2.59 -8.48
N SER A 181 -1.64 -2.02 -7.30
CA SER A 181 -0.57 -1.54 -6.42
C SER A 181 -0.06 -2.59 -5.42
N LEU A 182 -0.65 -3.79 -5.36
CA LEU A 182 -0.37 -4.78 -4.33
C LEU A 182 1.12 -5.13 -4.19
N VAL A 183 1.75 -5.47 -5.32
CA VAL A 183 3.16 -5.90 -5.33
C VAL A 183 4.07 -4.78 -4.83
N ILE A 184 3.81 -3.56 -5.29
CA ILE A 184 4.59 -2.38 -4.89
C ILE A 184 4.39 -2.06 -3.42
N ILE A 185 3.16 -2.14 -2.90
CA ILE A 185 2.88 -1.92 -1.48
C ILE A 185 3.56 -2.96 -0.60
N ILE A 186 3.60 -4.23 -1.04
CA ILE A 186 4.34 -5.28 -0.33
C ILE A 186 5.84 -4.96 -0.33
N ILE A 187 6.41 -4.51 -1.45
CA ILE A 187 7.82 -4.10 -1.51
C ILE A 187 8.10 -2.93 -0.56
N ILE A 188 7.27 -1.88 -0.57
CA ILE A 188 7.40 -0.72 0.33
C ILE A 188 7.34 -1.16 1.80
N ALA A 189 6.36 -2.02 2.14
CA ALA A 189 6.19 -2.50 3.50
C ALA A 189 7.34 -3.39 3.98
N LEU A 190 7.83 -4.30 3.12
CA LEU A 190 8.97 -5.17 3.40
C LEU A 190 10.26 -4.38 3.56
N THR A 191 10.58 -3.52 2.60
CA THR A 191 11.79 -2.69 2.64
C THR A 191 11.77 -1.72 3.83
N GLY A 192 10.63 -1.07 4.11
CA GLY A 192 10.47 -0.19 5.27
C GLY A 192 10.64 -0.94 6.60
N SER A 193 10.06 -2.15 6.71
CA SER A 193 10.24 -3.01 7.89
C SER A 193 11.70 -3.44 8.05
N TYR A 194 12.34 -3.84 6.96
CA TYR A 194 13.75 -4.24 6.94
C TYR A 194 14.68 -3.10 7.37
N LEU A 195 14.51 -1.89 6.83
CA LEU A 195 15.30 -0.72 7.20
C LEU A 195 15.11 -0.34 8.68
N SER A 196 13.90 -0.57 9.23
CA SER A 196 13.68 -0.40 10.66
C SER A 196 14.39 -1.47 11.48
N MET A 197 14.38 -2.73 11.05
CA MET A 197 15.07 -3.83 11.75
C MET A 197 16.59 -3.60 11.78
N ASP A 198 17.17 -3.18 10.65
CA ASP A 198 18.57 -2.77 10.53
C ASP A 198 18.90 -1.66 11.54
N ARG A 199 18.06 -0.62 11.61
CA ARG A 199 18.29 0.51 12.52
C ARG A 199 18.34 0.12 14.01
N PHE A 200 17.63 -0.94 14.41
CA PHE A 200 17.59 -1.42 15.79
C PHE A 200 18.57 -2.58 16.05
N GLY A 201 19.49 -2.88 15.12
CA GLY A 201 20.49 -3.94 15.30
C GLY A 201 19.87 -5.34 15.39
N LEU A 202 18.69 -5.54 14.79
CA LEU A 202 18.04 -6.86 14.72
C LEU A 202 18.58 -7.73 13.57
N LEU A 203 19.52 -7.19 12.80
CA LEU A 203 20.17 -7.84 11.66
C LEU A 203 21.68 -7.94 11.93
N PRO A 204 22.40 -8.86 11.25
CA PRO A 204 23.84 -9.04 11.46
C PRO A 204 24.65 -7.74 11.28
N ASP A 205 25.70 -7.58 12.07
CA ASP A 205 26.59 -6.42 11.98
C ASP A 205 27.31 -6.39 10.63
N LYS A 206 27.50 -5.17 10.11
CA LYS A 206 28.29 -4.92 8.90
C LYS A 206 29.75 -5.25 9.18
N GLN A 207 30.32 -6.13 8.37
CA GLN A 207 31.75 -6.36 8.41
C GLN A 207 32.44 -5.22 7.67
N LYS A 208 33.34 -4.51 8.36
CA LYS A 208 34.20 -3.55 7.69
C LYS A 208 35.15 -4.31 6.77
N VAL A 209 35.30 -3.82 5.55
CA VAL A 209 36.31 -4.36 4.64
C VAL A 209 37.68 -4.13 5.28
N GLN A 210 38.44 -5.21 5.42
CA GLN A 210 39.80 -5.18 5.92
C GLN A 210 40.72 -5.60 4.79
N HIS A 211 41.64 -4.72 4.44
CA HIS A 211 42.70 -5.04 3.50
C HIS A 211 43.90 -5.59 4.27
N SER A 212 44.34 -6.79 3.91
CA SER A 212 45.68 -7.25 4.25
C SER A 212 46.61 -6.73 3.16
N LEU A 213 47.55 -5.87 3.56
CA LEU A 213 48.52 -5.26 2.66
C LEU A 213 49.84 -6.01 2.83
N GLU A 214 50.41 -6.49 1.72
CA GLU A 214 51.72 -7.12 1.69
C GLU A 214 52.75 -6.07 1.23
N ASP A 215 53.77 -5.81 2.04
CA ASP A 215 54.76 -4.75 1.81
C ASP A 215 55.48 -4.87 0.45
N GLU A 216 55.62 -6.10 -0.07
CA GLU A 216 56.28 -6.40 -1.34
C GLU A 216 55.51 -5.88 -2.58
N LEU A 217 54.22 -5.56 -2.43
CA LEU A 217 53.37 -5.05 -3.51
C LEU A 217 53.47 -3.51 -3.68
N PHE A 218 54.14 -2.83 -2.74
CA PHE A 218 54.40 -1.40 -2.80
C PHE A 218 55.72 -1.13 -3.53
N THR A 219 55.64 -0.97 -4.85
CA THR A 219 56.78 -0.60 -5.70
C THR A 219 56.61 0.80 -6.27
N ASP A 220 57.71 1.57 -6.32
CA ASP A 220 57.85 2.86 -7.00
C ASP A 220 58.58 2.73 -8.35
N THR A 221 58.94 1.51 -8.74
CA THR A 221 59.56 1.20 -10.04
C THR A 221 58.50 1.08 -11.15
N SER A 222 58.79 1.63 -12.33
CA SER A 222 57.89 1.69 -13.50
C SER A 222 56.70 2.65 -13.31
N ILE A 223 57.01 3.95 -13.23
CA ILE A 223 56.01 5.02 -13.13
C ILE A 223 55.31 5.18 -14.48
N PHE A 224 54.00 4.93 -14.50
CA PHE A 224 53.15 5.16 -15.67
C PHE A 224 52.29 6.41 -15.44
N PRO A 225 51.93 7.14 -16.51
CA PRO A 225 50.88 8.14 -16.44
C PRO A 225 49.58 7.50 -15.93
N LYS A 226 48.83 8.19 -15.06
CA LYS A 226 47.57 7.65 -14.49
C LYS A 226 46.53 7.32 -15.56
N GLN A 227 46.63 7.97 -16.71
CA GLN A 227 45.88 7.68 -17.94
C GLN A 227 46.01 6.20 -18.34
N GLU A 228 47.19 5.61 -18.13
CA GLU A 228 47.57 4.26 -18.57
C GLU A 228 47.23 3.19 -17.53
N PHE A 229 46.62 3.55 -16.39
CA PHE A 229 46.24 2.56 -15.39
C PHE A 229 45.04 1.76 -15.90
N ASP A 230 45.27 0.49 -16.25
CA ASP A 230 44.25 -0.43 -16.77
C ASP A 230 42.98 -0.44 -15.91
N ILE A 231 43.13 -0.41 -14.58
CA ILE A 231 42.00 -0.42 -13.64
C ILE A 231 41.16 0.86 -13.73
N PHE A 232 41.77 2.02 -13.97
CA PHE A 232 41.05 3.30 -14.09
C PHE A 232 40.40 3.47 -15.47
N GLN A 233 41.01 2.92 -16.53
CA GLN A 233 40.40 2.92 -17.86
C GLN A 233 39.15 2.05 -17.92
N ASN A 234 39.17 0.91 -17.23
CA ASN A 234 38.08 -0.07 -17.28
C ASN A 234 36.98 0.17 -16.22
N THR A 235 37.20 1.06 -15.26
CA THR A 235 36.20 1.40 -14.23
C THR A 235 35.41 2.63 -14.65
N LYS A 236 34.07 2.53 -14.70
CA LYS A 236 33.20 3.66 -15.00
C LYS A 236 32.92 4.48 -13.75
N LEU A 237 32.72 5.80 -13.90
CA LEU A 237 32.35 6.67 -12.79
C LEU A 237 31.05 6.23 -12.10
N SER A 238 30.10 5.64 -12.84
CA SER A 238 28.84 5.12 -12.31
C SER A 238 29.01 3.90 -11.38
N GLU A 239 30.18 3.27 -11.38
CA GLU A 239 30.51 2.12 -10.53
C GLU A 239 31.22 2.53 -9.24
N VAL A 240 31.55 3.82 -9.10
CA VAL A 240 32.32 4.38 -7.99
C VAL A 240 31.38 4.87 -6.89
N GLN A 241 31.79 4.68 -5.64
CA GLN A 241 31.20 5.34 -4.47
C GLN A 241 32.14 6.41 -3.92
N SER A 242 33.43 6.09 -3.84
CA SER A 242 34.47 7.06 -3.51
C SER A 242 35.84 6.63 -4.04
N ILE A 243 36.69 7.62 -4.34
CA ILE A 243 38.10 7.46 -4.65
C ILE A 243 38.86 8.36 -3.68
N GLN A 244 39.68 7.77 -2.84
CA GLN A 244 40.63 8.50 -2.00
C GLN A 244 41.98 8.47 -2.68
N PHE A 245 42.59 9.64 -2.81
CA PHE A 245 43.89 9.83 -3.42
C PHE A 245 44.99 9.57 -2.39
N PRO A 246 46.20 9.16 -2.84
CA PRO A 246 47.34 9.00 -1.95
C PRO A 246 47.65 10.32 -1.24
N PHE A 247 47.98 10.24 0.05
CA PHE A 247 48.25 11.42 0.88
C PHE A 247 49.61 12.07 0.56
N SER A 248 50.57 11.26 0.12
CA SER A 248 51.91 11.71 -0.22
C SER A 248 52.52 10.88 -1.36
N ARG A 249 53.77 11.20 -1.71
CA ARG A 249 54.56 10.46 -2.70
C ARG A 249 55.29 9.26 -2.09
N ASP A 250 55.01 8.90 -0.85
CA ASP A 250 55.60 7.73 -0.21
C ASP A 250 55.10 6.47 -0.90
N ARG A 251 56.00 5.49 -1.11
CA ARG A 251 55.66 4.26 -1.85
C ARG A 251 54.51 3.44 -1.26
N GLU A 252 54.26 3.63 0.03
CA GLU A 252 53.22 2.95 0.81
C GLU A 252 51.86 3.62 0.68
N ASP A 253 51.80 4.84 0.14
CA ASP A 253 50.54 5.53 -0.14
C ASP A 253 49.92 5.04 -1.46
N TYR A 254 48.60 4.99 -1.50
CA TYR A 254 47.84 4.33 -2.56
C TYR A 254 46.53 5.06 -2.87
N PHE A 255 45.94 4.72 -4.01
CA PHE A 255 44.54 5.03 -4.28
C PHE A 255 43.63 3.98 -3.63
N GLN A 256 42.57 4.44 -2.98
CA GLN A 256 41.55 3.56 -2.40
C GLN A 256 40.20 3.84 -3.06
N LEU A 257 39.70 2.86 -3.82
CA LEU A 257 38.44 2.97 -4.56
C LEU A 257 37.40 2.08 -3.90
N LYS A 258 36.32 2.69 -3.42
CA LYS A 258 35.10 1.97 -3.06
C LYS A 258 34.20 1.92 -4.28
N LEU A 259 33.98 0.73 -4.79
CA LEU A 259 33.06 0.46 -5.90
C LEU A 259 31.73 -0.09 -5.35
N LEU A 260 30.77 -0.36 -6.22
CA LEU A 260 29.45 -0.88 -5.83
C LEU A 260 29.50 -2.25 -5.14
N GLU A 261 30.43 -3.13 -5.53
CA GLU A 261 30.48 -4.53 -5.07
C GLU A 261 31.77 -4.91 -4.34
N LYS A 262 32.79 -4.05 -4.38
CA LYS A 262 34.10 -4.32 -3.84
C LYS A 262 34.84 -3.03 -3.50
N GLU A 263 35.81 -3.15 -2.63
CA GLU A 263 36.79 -2.12 -2.34
C GLU A 263 38.15 -2.57 -2.87
N ILE A 264 38.86 -1.68 -3.55
CA ILE A 264 40.14 -1.96 -4.15
C ILE A 264 41.19 -0.93 -3.75
N ILE A 265 42.43 -1.39 -3.65
CA ILE A 265 43.61 -0.57 -3.41
C ILE A 265 44.51 -0.68 -4.62
N VAL A 266 44.91 0.48 -5.15
CA VAL A 266 45.67 0.61 -6.40
C VAL A 266 46.95 1.38 -6.12
N ASN A 267 48.07 0.83 -6.58
CA ASN A 267 49.39 1.45 -6.46
C ASN A 267 49.41 2.79 -7.21
N GLN A 268 49.92 3.84 -6.56
CA GLN A 268 49.87 5.20 -7.10
C GLN A 268 50.82 5.47 -8.28
N PHE A 269 51.84 4.64 -8.49
CA PHE A 269 52.87 4.85 -9.53
C PHE A 269 52.59 4.07 -10.80
N ASN A 270 52.14 2.83 -10.68
CA ASN A 270 52.03 1.90 -11.81
C ASN A 270 50.60 1.39 -12.06
N GLY A 271 49.63 1.75 -11.22
CA GLY A 271 48.24 1.32 -11.37
C GLY A 271 47.98 -0.15 -11.05
N GLN A 272 48.96 -0.86 -10.47
CA GLN A 272 48.81 -2.25 -10.08
C GLN A 272 47.78 -2.39 -8.96
N LEU A 273 46.89 -3.37 -9.10
CA LEU A 273 45.94 -3.74 -8.05
C LEU A 273 46.69 -4.43 -6.88
N ILE A 274 46.76 -3.77 -5.73
CA ILE A 274 47.42 -4.27 -4.52
C ILE A 274 46.46 -5.17 -3.74
N SER A 275 45.20 -4.75 -3.60
CA SER A 275 44.20 -5.49 -2.84
C SER A 275 42.82 -5.32 -3.44
N SER A 276 42.01 -6.37 -3.39
CA SER A 276 40.61 -6.35 -3.83
C SER A 276 39.79 -7.19 -2.87
N GLN A 277 38.87 -6.55 -2.15
CA GLN A 277 38.02 -7.20 -1.17
C GLN A 277 36.55 -6.98 -1.54
N PRO A 278 35.74 -8.04 -1.64
CA PRO A 278 34.31 -7.88 -1.93
C PRO A 278 33.59 -7.20 -0.75
N ILE A 279 32.59 -6.39 -1.06
CA ILE A 279 31.64 -5.88 -0.08
C ILE A 279 30.78 -7.05 0.40
N ASP A 280 30.50 -7.08 1.71
CA ASP A 280 29.70 -8.15 2.29
C ASP A 280 28.27 -8.15 1.72
N GLN A 281 27.71 -9.35 1.55
CA GLN A 281 26.38 -9.53 0.96
C GLN A 281 25.28 -8.80 1.74
N PHE A 282 25.43 -8.65 3.06
CA PHE A 282 24.44 -7.99 3.88
C PHE A 282 24.39 -6.48 3.61
N THR A 283 25.54 -5.83 3.47
CA THR A 283 25.65 -4.43 3.03
C THR A 283 25.05 -4.22 1.64
N LEU A 284 25.28 -5.14 0.69
CA LEU A 284 24.67 -5.08 -0.65
C LEU A 284 23.14 -5.15 -0.57
N TRP A 285 22.60 -6.11 0.19
CA TRP A 285 21.15 -6.24 0.39
C TRP A 285 20.52 -5.03 1.07
N GLN A 286 21.24 -4.42 2.02
CA GLN A 286 20.79 -3.20 2.67
C GLN A 286 20.75 -2.02 1.72
N GLN A 287 21.79 -1.83 0.90
CA GLN A 287 21.82 -0.79 -0.14
C GLN A 287 20.69 -1.01 -1.15
N PHE A 288 20.49 -2.24 -1.60
CA PHE A 288 19.38 -2.60 -2.49
C PHE A 288 18.01 -2.29 -1.87
N SER A 289 17.78 -2.69 -0.62
CA SER A 289 16.56 -2.40 0.13
C SER A 289 16.34 -0.90 0.32
N TYR A 290 17.40 -0.16 0.61
CA TYR A 290 17.37 1.31 0.73
C TYR A 290 17.00 1.98 -0.60
N ASN A 291 17.62 1.57 -1.70
CA ASN A 291 17.33 2.11 -3.04
C ASN A 291 15.89 1.79 -3.47
N LEU A 292 15.43 0.55 -3.23
CA LEU A 292 14.04 0.16 -3.47
C LEU A 292 13.03 0.94 -2.62
N HIS A 293 13.37 1.31 -1.38
CA HIS A 293 12.45 2.07 -0.54
C HIS A 293 12.41 3.57 -0.90
N THR A 294 13.57 4.12 -1.27
CA THR A 294 13.73 5.57 -1.45
C THR A 294 13.56 6.05 -2.89
N GLY A 295 13.67 5.16 -3.88
CA GLY A 295 13.66 5.55 -5.29
C GLY A 295 15.04 5.95 -5.84
N LYS A 296 16.10 5.90 -5.01
CA LYS A 296 17.47 6.26 -5.43
C LYS A 296 17.92 5.43 -6.63
N GLY A 297 18.54 6.07 -7.61
CA GLY A 297 19.06 5.45 -8.83
C GLY A 297 18.02 5.11 -9.90
N SER A 298 16.74 5.52 -9.74
CA SER A 298 15.73 5.27 -10.78
C SER A 298 14.54 6.25 -10.74
N LEU A 299 14.46 7.11 -11.76
CA LEU A 299 13.29 7.97 -12.03
C LEU A 299 11.98 7.18 -12.09
N LEU A 300 11.98 6.10 -12.88
CA LEU A 300 10.78 5.31 -13.12
C LEU A 300 10.29 4.65 -11.83
N TRP A 301 11.21 4.13 -11.02
CA TRP A 301 10.87 3.55 -9.72
C TRP A 301 10.34 4.61 -8.75
N SER A 302 10.93 5.80 -8.73
CA SER A 302 10.46 6.94 -7.91
C SER A 302 9.02 7.35 -8.27
N ILE A 303 8.68 7.39 -9.56
CA ILE A 303 7.30 7.64 -10.01
C ILE A 303 6.34 6.52 -9.54
N ILE A 304 6.77 5.26 -9.61
CA ILE A 304 5.98 4.12 -9.12
C ILE A 304 5.74 4.23 -7.61
N LEU A 305 6.77 4.58 -6.82
CA LEU A 305 6.65 4.81 -5.37
C LEU A 305 5.73 6.00 -5.04
N CYS A 306 5.76 7.07 -5.84
CA CYS A 306 4.84 8.20 -5.73
C CYS A 306 3.39 7.75 -5.88
N LEU A 307 3.09 7.04 -6.97
CA LEU A 307 1.74 6.53 -7.25
C LEU A 307 1.26 5.51 -6.21
N ALA A 308 2.15 4.65 -5.72
CA ALA A 308 1.84 3.71 -4.64
C ALA A 308 1.58 4.41 -3.31
N SER A 309 2.35 5.46 -2.98
CA SER A 309 2.11 6.26 -1.77
C SER A 309 0.77 7.00 -1.85
N ALA A 310 0.44 7.56 -3.02
CA ALA A 310 -0.86 8.19 -3.28
C ALA A 310 -2.02 7.19 -3.23
N SER A 311 -1.82 5.94 -3.68
CA SER A 311 -2.86 4.91 -3.62
C SER A 311 -3.21 4.52 -2.18
N ILE A 312 -2.24 4.52 -1.25
CA ILE A 312 -2.48 4.29 0.18
C ILE A 312 -3.41 5.36 0.77
N LEU A 313 -3.23 6.63 0.40
CA LEU A 313 -4.14 7.72 0.81
C LEU A 313 -5.58 7.43 0.35
N PHE A 314 -5.73 6.96 -0.90
CA PHE A 314 -7.02 6.54 -1.41
C PHE A 314 -7.59 5.33 -0.65
N PHE A 315 -6.78 4.34 -0.27
CA PHE A 315 -7.24 3.19 0.51
C PHE A 315 -7.72 3.58 1.90
N ILE A 316 -7.05 4.50 2.57
CA ILE A 316 -7.49 5.08 3.85
C ILE A 316 -8.87 5.71 3.65
N PHE A 317 -9.00 6.64 2.69
CA PHE A 317 -10.27 7.33 2.42
C PHE A 317 -11.40 6.36 2.06
N SER A 318 -11.17 5.47 1.10
CA SER A 318 -12.19 4.51 0.63
C SER A 318 -12.57 3.49 1.71
N GLY A 319 -11.61 3.06 2.54
CA GLY A 319 -11.84 2.17 3.69
C GLY A 319 -12.76 2.81 4.74
N PHE A 320 -12.49 4.06 5.13
CA PHE A 320 -13.37 4.82 6.03
C PHE A 320 -14.75 5.03 5.41
N LYS A 321 -14.82 5.45 4.14
CA LYS A 321 -16.11 5.67 3.46
C LYS A 321 -16.95 4.40 3.38
N MET A 322 -16.34 3.25 3.09
CA MET A 322 -17.03 1.95 3.11
C MET A 322 -17.52 1.57 4.51
N THR A 323 -16.72 1.83 5.55
CA THR A 323 -17.09 1.54 6.95
C THR A 323 -18.22 2.43 7.42
N LEU A 324 -18.15 3.74 7.16
CA LEU A 324 -19.22 4.69 7.47
C LEU A 324 -20.51 4.37 6.71
N ASN A 325 -20.42 3.97 5.44
CA ASN A 325 -21.60 3.56 4.66
C ASN A 325 -22.28 2.32 5.26
N ARG A 326 -21.52 1.38 5.83
CA ARG A 326 -22.08 0.24 6.56
C ARG A 326 -22.75 0.67 7.87
N MET A 327 -22.14 1.60 8.60
CA MET A 327 -22.69 2.10 9.87
C MET A 327 -23.93 2.98 9.69
N LYS A 328 -24.05 3.70 8.56
CA LYS A 328 -25.22 4.54 8.23
C LYS A 328 -26.52 3.74 8.05
N GLY A 329 -26.45 2.41 7.88
CA GLY A 329 -27.61 1.53 8.06
C GLY A 329 -27.99 1.42 9.55
N SER A 330 -28.47 2.51 10.15
CA SER A 330 -28.82 2.54 11.57
C SER A 330 -30.18 1.87 11.81
N LYS A 331 -30.26 0.97 12.80
CA LYS A 331 -31.48 0.28 13.27
C LYS A 331 -32.43 1.20 14.06
N LYS A 332 -32.60 2.46 13.65
CA LYS A 332 -33.56 3.36 14.30
C LYS A 332 -34.99 2.91 13.97
N ASN A 333 -35.67 2.31 14.94
CA ASN A 333 -37.04 1.85 14.80
C ASN A 333 -37.96 2.70 15.66
N SER A 334 -39.05 3.19 15.07
CA SER A 334 -40.10 3.93 15.81
C SER A 334 -40.97 2.99 16.66
N PHE A 335 -41.00 1.70 16.33
CA PHE A 335 -41.80 0.69 17.01
C PHE A 335 -40.94 -0.48 17.51
N LYS A 336 -41.34 -1.10 18.62
CA LYS A 336 -40.70 -2.30 19.20
C LYS A 336 -41.16 -3.57 18.45
N PRO A 337 -40.33 -4.62 18.37
CA PRO A 337 -40.63 -5.85 17.60
C PRO A 337 -41.98 -6.47 17.97
N HIS A 338 -42.29 -6.65 19.26
CA HIS A 338 -43.54 -7.27 19.70
C HIS A 338 -44.81 -6.42 19.46
N LYS A 339 -44.67 -5.15 19.05
CA LYS A 339 -45.79 -4.25 18.72
C LYS A 339 -46.00 -4.09 17.21
N SER A 340 -45.10 -4.60 16.39
CA SER A 340 -45.10 -4.41 14.94
C SER A 340 -45.86 -5.53 14.24
N ARG A 341 -46.69 -5.13 13.28
CA ARG A 341 -47.46 -6.04 12.42
C ARG A 341 -46.62 -6.52 11.23
N ILE A 342 -45.75 -5.63 10.77
CA ILE A 342 -44.84 -5.84 9.65
C ILE A 342 -43.41 -5.84 10.20
N VAL A 343 -42.65 -6.88 9.90
CA VAL A 343 -41.24 -6.99 10.25
C VAL A 343 -40.42 -7.11 8.97
N ILE A 344 -39.43 -6.23 8.80
CA ILE A 344 -38.50 -6.27 7.68
C ILE A 344 -37.13 -6.73 8.20
N LEU A 345 -36.68 -7.88 7.73
CA LEU A 345 -35.37 -8.42 8.08
C LEU A 345 -34.40 -8.30 6.92
N VAL A 346 -33.21 -7.75 7.21
CA VAL A 346 -32.30 -7.29 6.18
C VAL A 346 -30.98 -8.04 6.21
N GLY A 347 -30.60 -8.63 5.08
CA GLY A 347 -29.26 -9.15 4.85
C GLY A 347 -28.43 -8.21 3.99
N SER A 348 -27.48 -7.49 4.58
CA SER A 348 -26.67 -6.52 3.85
C SER A 348 -25.19 -6.60 4.15
N GLN A 349 -24.38 -6.78 3.11
CA GLN A 349 -22.92 -6.73 3.25
C GLN A 349 -22.34 -5.32 3.20
N GLY A 350 -22.89 -4.48 2.32
CA GLY A 350 -22.40 -3.11 2.05
C GLY A 350 -23.25 -2.01 2.68
N GLY A 351 -24.38 -2.37 3.30
CA GLY A 351 -25.36 -1.42 3.86
C GLY A 351 -26.39 -0.92 2.85
N THR A 352 -26.25 -1.20 1.55
CA THR A 352 -27.21 -0.69 0.54
C THR A 352 -28.60 -1.30 0.69
N THR A 353 -28.70 -2.60 0.97
CA THR A 353 -29.99 -3.28 1.23
C THR A 353 -30.75 -2.65 2.39
N PHE A 354 -30.03 -2.20 3.42
CA PHE A 354 -30.64 -1.48 4.55
C PHE A 354 -31.24 -0.14 4.13
N LYS A 355 -30.69 0.53 3.11
CA LYS A 355 -31.27 1.78 2.61
C LYS A 355 -32.63 1.54 1.96
N PHE A 356 -32.75 0.51 1.12
CA PHE A 356 -34.04 0.09 0.54
C PHE A 356 -35.06 -0.27 1.63
N ALA A 357 -34.63 -1.04 2.64
CA ALA A 357 -35.46 -1.40 3.77
C ALA A 357 -35.97 -0.19 4.56
N LYS A 358 -35.10 0.79 4.80
CA LYS A 358 -35.45 2.01 5.54
C LYS A 358 -36.36 2.93 4.75
N GLU A 359 -36.12 3.09 3.47
CA GLU A 359 -37.02 3.84 2.60
C GLU A 359 -38.43 3.24 2.63
N PHE A 360 -38.53 1.91 2.48
CA PHE A 360 -39.82 1.23 2.55
C PHE A 360 -40.47 1.31 3.94
N GLN A 361 -39.69 1.12 5.01
CA GLN A 361 -40.17 1.31 6.38
C GLN A 361 -40.77 2.70 6.59
N ASN A 362 -40.07 3.75 6.15
CA ASN A 362 -40.51 5.13 6.35
C ASN A 362 -41.86 5.37 5.66
N ARG A 363 -42.02 4.89 4.42
CA ARG A 363 -43.29 5.02 3.68
C ARG A 363 -44.42 4.25 4.37
N LEU A 364 -44.17 3.01 4.82
CA LEU A 364 -45.17 2.23 5.57
C LEU A 364 -45.57 2.90 6.90
N ILE A 365 -44.62 3.49 7.63
CA ILE A 365 -44.89 4.24 8.86
C ILE A 365 -45.71 5.49 8.58
N GLN A 366 -45.43 6.21 7.49
CA GLN A 366 -46.22 7.36 7.05
C GLN A 366 -47.67 6.97 6.70
N SER A 367 -47.88 5.77 6.16
CA SER A 367 -49.20 5.17 5.95
C SER A 367 -49.83 4.56 7.22
N GLY A 368 -49.31 4.89 8.41
CA GLY A 368 -49.86 4.50 9.71
C GLY A 368 -49.52 3.08 10.18
N GLN A 369 -48.65 2.36 9.47
CA GLN A 369 -48.29 0.98 9.84
C GLN A 369 -47.22 0.92 10.92
N LYS A 370 -47.28 -0.11 11.77
CA LYS A 370 -46.26 -0.40 12.78
C LYS A 370 -45.23 -1.36 12.22
N VAL A 371 -44.08 -0.81 11.83
CA VAL A 371 -43.01 -1.54 11.13
C VAL A 371 -41.73 -1.60 11.95
N TYR A 372 -41.15 -2.80 12.05
CA TYR A 372 -39.84 -3.03 12.67
C TYR A 372 -38.82 -3.47 11.62
N VAL A 373 -37.59 -2.95 11.67
CA VAL A 373 -36.48 -3.33 10.77
C VAL A 373 -35.27 -3.79 11.56
N ASP A 374 -34.72 -4.97 11.26
CA ASP A 374 -33.50 -5.49 11.90
C ASP A 374 -32.63 -6.31 10.95
N ASP A 375 -31.46 -6.75 11.43
CA ASP A 375 -30.62 -7.73 10.76
C ASP A 375 -31.38 -9.04 10.56
N LEU A 376 -31.11 -9.72 9.46
CA LEU A 376 -31.72 -11.02 9.19
C LEU A 376 -31.39 -12.06 10.26
N SER A 377 -30.15 -12.05 10.77
CA SER A 377 -29.77 -12.92 11.90
C SER A 377 -30.34 -12.48 13.24
N SER A 378 -31.13 -11.39 13.33
CA SER A 378 -31.87 -10.98 14.54
C SER A 378 -33.29 -11.57 14.61
N TYR A 379 -33.69 -12.47 13.70
CA TYR A 379 -34.99 -13.16 13.74
C TYR A 379 -35.39 -13.68 15.13
N GLU A 380 -36.51 -13.24 15.68
CA GLU A 380 -36.93 -13.59 17.04
C GLU A 380 -38.45 -13.82 17.10
N MET A 381 -38.99 -14.04 18.30
CA MET A 381 -40.43 -14.19 18.49
C MET A 381 -41.17 -12.84 18.37
N TYR A 382 -42.16 -12.79 17.47
CA TYR A 382 -42.94 -11.60 17.20
C TYR A 382 -44.42 -11.82 17.54
N ASN A 383 -44.92 -11.11 18.56
CA ASN A 383 -46.28 -11.36 19.08
C ASN A 383 -47.42 -10.92 18.14
N ARG A 384 -47.15 -10.02 17.21
CA ARG A 384 -48.14 -9.41 16.31
C ARG A 384 -47.77 -9.52 14.84
N LEU A 385 -46.81 -10.38 14.50
CA LEU A 385 -46.37 -10.56 13.13
C LEU A 385 -47.53 -11.07 12.26
N GLU A 386 -47.77 -10.36 11.18
CA GLU A 386 -48.64 -10.80 10.08
C GLU A 386 -47.84 -10.88 8.78
N HIS A 387 -46.88 -9.96 8.56
CA HIS A 387 -46.03 -9.99 7.38
C HIS A 387 -44.54 -9.91 7.73
N LEU A 388 -43.77 -10.90 7.27
CA LEU A 388 -42.32 -10.95 7.33
C LEU A 388 -41.70 -10.65 5.96
N ILE A 389 -41.11 -9.46 5.81
CA ILE A 389 -40.41 -9.08 4.58
C ILE A 389 -38.92 -9.35 4.76
N ILE A 390 -38.32 -10.12 3.88
CA ILE A 390 -36.88 -10.39 3.87
C ILE A 390 -36.23 -9.68 2.69
N LEU A 391 -35.36 -8.72 2.98
CA LEU A 391 -34.58 -8.00 1.98
C LEU A 391 -33.12 -8.43 2.11
N THR A 392 -32.63 -9.30 1.24
CA THR A 392 -31.29 -9.88 1.41
C THR A 392 -30.42 -9.77 0.17
N SER A 393 -29.16 -9.42 0.38
CA SER A 393 -28.14 -9.43 -0.67
C SER A 393 -27.42 -10.78 -0.72
N THR A 394 -26.76 -11.07 -1.83
CA THR A 394 -25.87 -12.25 -1.94
C THR A 394 -24.41 -11.79 -2.00
N TYR A 395 -23.49 -12.55 -1.38
CA TYR A 395 -22.07 -12.20 -1.37
C TYR A 395 -21.18 -13.36 -1.84
N GLY A 396 -20.06 -13.04 -2.51
CA GLY A 396 -19.08 -14.05 -2.90
C GLY A 396 -19.68 -15.11 -3.82
N ASN A 397 -19.62 -16.38 -3.41
CA ASN A 397 -20.09 -17.52 -4.19
C ASN A 397 -21.52 -17.93 -3.82
N GLY A 398 -22.45 -16.99 -3.83
CA GLY A 398 -23.81 -17.28 -3.38
C GLY A 398 -24.02 -17.28 -1.86
N GLU A 399 -23.01 -16.87 -1.08
CA GLU A 399 -23.06 -16.93 0.37
C GLU A 399 -23.94 -15.83 1.00
N ALA A 400 -24.39 -16.11 2.22
CA ALA A 400 -25.09 -15.16 3.09
C ALA A 400 -24.25 -13.90 3.41
N PRO A 401 -24.87 -12.71 3.47
CA PRO A 401 -24.29 -11.54 4.09
C PRO A 401 -23.86 -11.81 5.53
N THR A 402 -22.91 -11.02 6.04
CA THR A 402 -22.35 -11.27 7.38
C THR A 402 -23.41 -11.19 8.49
N ASN A 403 -24.44 -10.34 8.32
CA ASN A 403 -25.55 -10.19 9.27
C ASN A 403 -26.73 -11.15 8.98
N SER A 404 -26.54 -12.18 8.16
CA SER A 404 -27.58 -13.14 7.76
C SER A 404 -27.21 -14.60 7.97
N LYS A 405 -26.00 -14.88 8.46
CA LYS A 405 -25.44 -16.24 8.48
C LYS A 405 -26.21 -17.20 9.36
N ASP A 406 -26.78 -16.69 10.45
CA ASP A 406 -27.41 -17.52 11.46
C ASP A 406 -28.92 -17.60 11.24
N PHE A 407 -29.45 -16.95 10.19
CA PHE A 407 -30.90 -16.87 9.98
C PHE A 407 -31.57 -18.23 9.79
N ILE A 408 -31.03 -19.09 8.90
CA ILE A 408 -31.62 -20.41 8.62
C ILE A 408 -31.68 -21.24 9.90
N GLU A 409 -30.58 -21.31 10.65
CA GLU A 409 -30.51 -22.03 11.92
C GLU A 409 -31.50 -21.44 12.95
N ARG A 410 -31.56 -20.12 13.08
CA ARG A 410 -32.48 -19.46 14.02
C ARG A 410 -33.95 -19.64 13.62
N PHE A 411 -34.25 -19.65 12.34
CA PHE A 411 -35.60 -19.90 11.83
C PHE A 411 -36.05 -21.32 12.18
N GLN A 412 -35.17 -22.32 12.01
CA GLN A 412 -35.42 -23.72 12.40
C GLN A 412 -35.65 -23.88 13.92
N GLN A 413 -35.06 -23.02 14.75
CA GLN A 413 -35.17 -23.11 16.21
C GLN A 413 -36.36 -22.30 16.77
N ILE A 414 -36.71 -21.18 16.14
CA ILE A 414 -37.68 -20.21 16.66
C ILE A 414 -38.98 -20.28 15.88
N HIS A 415 -40.00 -20.87 16.50
CA HIS A 415 -41.31 -21.07 15.88
C HIS A 415 -42.30 -19.99 16.33
N GLN A 416 -42.85 -19.22 15.39
CA GLN A 416 -43.87 -18.21 15.71
C GLN A 416 -45.16 -18.84 16.25
N LYS A 417 -45.87 -18.11 17.10
CA LYS A 417 -47.13 -18.59 17.70
C LYS A 417 -48.34 -18.51 16.76
N LYS A 418 -48.22 -17.72 15.69
CA LYS A 418 -49.29 -17.46 14.73
C LYS A 418 -48.73 -17.66 13.33
N ALA A 419 -49.58 -18.12 12.42
CA ALA A 419 -49.26 -18.10 11.00
C ALA A 419 -49.04 -16.66 10.52
N PHE A 420 -48.14 -16.49 9.56
CA PHE A 420 -47.77 -15.21 9.00
C PHE A 420 -47.39 -15.38 7.52
N ASP A 421 -47.52 -14.32 6.75
CA ASP A 421 -47.09 -14.34 5.35
C ASP A 421 -45.66 -13.83 5.23
N TYR A 422 -44.88 -14.34 4.28
CA TYR A 422 -43.55 -13.81 3.98
C TYR A 422 -43.42 -13.30 2.55
N SER A 423 -42.46 -12.41 2.33
CA SER A 423 -42.06 -11.96 1.00
C SER A 423 -40.55 -11.74 0.97
N ILE A 424 -39.89 -12.21 -0.08
CA ILE A 424 -38.44 -12.13 -0.18
C ILE A 424 -38.05 -11.29 -1.40
N VAL A 425 -37.14 -10.35 -1.19
CA VAL A 425 -36.43 -9.63 -2.25
C VAL A 425 -34.95 -9.92 -2.15
N GLY A 426 -34.43 -10.62 -3.16
CA GLY A 426 -33.02 -10.89 -3.36
C GLY A 426 -32.34 -9.79 -4.17
N PHE A 427 -31.29 -9.18 -3.61
CA PHE A 427 -30.43 -8.25 -4.33
C PHE A 427 -29.13 -8.95 -4.76
N GLY A 428 -28.89 -9.01 -6.07
CA GLY A 428 -27.70 -9.66 -6.63
C GLY A 428 -27.23 -8.99 -7.91
N SER A 429 -26.32 -9.65 -8.63
CA SER A 429 -25.98 -9.29 -10.01
C SER A 429 -25.88 -10.54 -10.87
N ASN A 430 -26.42 -10.46 -12.09
CA ASN A 430 -26.30 -11.48 -13.14
C ASN A 430 -24.85 -11.67 -13.61
N ASP A 431 -23.95 -10.77 -13.24
CA ASP A 431 -22.52 -10.91 -13.49
C ASP A 431 -21.89 -12.05 -12.65
N TYR A 432 -22.61 -12.56 -11.66
CA TYR A 432 -22.21 -13.69 -10.84
C TYR A 432 -23.03 -14.93 -11.18
N ARG A 433 -22.36 -16.09 -11.30
CA ARG A 433 -23.01 -17.38 -11.61
C ARG A 433 -24.15 -17.72 -10.62
N GLN A 434 -23.97 -17.36 -9.36
CA GLN A 434 -24.92 -17.64 -8.28
C GLN A 434 -25.83 -16.42 -8.02
N PHE A 435 -26.54 -15.97 -9.05
CA PHE A 435 -27.43 -14.80 -8.98
C PHE A 435 -28.51 -14.99 -7.90
N CYS A 436 -28.50 -14.10 -6.90
CA CYS A 436 -29.39 -14.07 -5.75
C CYS A 436 -29.49 -15.39 -4.97
N GLN A 437 -28.45 -16.22 -4.98
CA GLN A 437 -28.50 -17.58 -4.44
C GLN A 437 -28.97 -17.62 -2.97
N PHE A 438 -28.42 -16.76 -2.11
CA PHE A 438 -28.82 -16.77 -0.70
C PHE A 438 -30.31 -16.43 -0.49
N ALA A 439 -30.92 -15.60 -1.35
CA ALA A 439 -32.36 -15.34 -1.28
C ALA A 439 -33.18 -16.57 -1.70
N LYS A 440 -32.70 -17.32 -2.70
CA LYS A 440 -33.29 -18.60 -3.12
C LYS A 440 -33.18 -19.64 -2.00
N ASP A 441 -32.02 -19.73 -1.35
CA ASP A 441 -31.79 -20.65 -0.23
C ASP A 441 -32.74 -20.35 0.93
N VAL A 442 -32.96 -19.07 1.24
CA VAL A 442 -33.94 -18.64 2.26
C VAL A 442 -35.37 -19.01 1.85
N SER A 443 -35.76 -18.80 0.58
CA SER A 443 -37.07 -19.20 0.07
C SER A 443 -37.30 -20.69 0.25
N THR A 444 -36.37 -21.52 -0.24
CA THR A 444 -36.43 -22.98 -0.14
C THR A 444 -36.50 -23.49 1.30
N GLU A 445 -35.97 -22.75 2.27
CA GLU A 445 -36.10 -23.11 3.68
C GLU A 445 -37.47 -22.74 4.24
N LEU A 446 -37.99 -21.55 3.94
CA LEU A 446 -39.32 -21.11 4.40
C LEU A 446 -40.45 -21.97 3.82
N ASP A 447 -40.32 -22.39 2.55
CA ASP A 447 -41.28 -23.23 1.84
C ASP A 447 -41.51 -24.61 2.51
N ARG A 448 -40.66 -25.00 3.48
CA ARG A 448 -40.75 -26.29 4.20
C ARG A 448 -41.73 -26.27 5.38
N TYR A 449 -42.26 -25.12 5.75
CA TYR A 449 -43.05 -24.96 6.98
C TYR A 449 -44.45 -24.43 6.68
N ASP A 450 -45.48 -25.17 7.07
CA ASP A 450 -46.89 -24.78 6.88
C ASP A 450 -47.32 -23.60 7.78
N THR A 451 -46.47 -23.17 8.72
CA THR A 451 -46.76 -22.03 9.59
C THR A 451 -46.53 -20.68 8.92
N CYS A 452 -46.03 -20.65 7.69
CA CYS A 452 -45.86 -19.43 6.93
C CYS A 452 -46.14 -19.63 5.44
N GLU A 453 -46.78 -18.66 4.81
CA GLU A 453 -47.16 -18.74 3.40
C GLU A 453 -46.48 -17.65 2.57
N GLU A 454 -46.11 -17.98 1.33
CA GLU A 454 -45.53 -17.01 0.41
C GLU A 454 -46.60 -15.99 -0.03
N PHE A 455 -46.44 -14.74 0.39
CA PHE A 455 -47.36 -13.66 0.06
C PHE A 455 -47.17 -13.16 -1.38
N LEU A 456 -45.91 -12.99 -1.79
CA LEU A 456 -45.50 -12.61 -3.15
C LEU A 456 -44.34 -13.49 -3.56
N SER A 457 -44.35 -13.91 -4.82
CA SER A 457 -43.27 -14.72 -5.40
C SER A 457 -41.91 -14.04 -5.20
N LEU A 458 -40.90 -14.81 -4.81
CA LEU A 458 -39.51 -14.36 -4.67
C LEU A 458 -39.06 -13.39 -5.79
N LYS A 459 -38.79 -12.14 -5.43
CA LYS A 459 -38.31 -11.10 -6.36
C LYS A 459 -36.78 -11.08 -6.40
N LEU A 460 -36.20 -11.23 -7.58
CA LEU A 460 -34.75 -11.14 -7.79
C LEU A 460 -34.42 -9.83 -8.52
N ILE A 461 -33.67 -8.95 -7.87
CA ILE A 461 -33.30 -7.63 -8.37
C ILE A 461 -31.84 -7.64 -8.81
N ASN A 462 -31.61 -7.30 -10.08
CA ASN A 462 -30.28 -7.17 -10.65
C ASN A 462 -29.68 -5.78 -10.36
N GLN A 463 -28.42 -5.74 -9.91
CA GLN A 463 -27.62 -4.53 -9.70
C GLN A 463 -28.31 -3.43 -8.88
N GLN A 464 -29.11 -3.83 -7.87
CA GLN A 464 -29.79 -2.88 -6.97
C GLN A 464 -30.69 -1.88 -7.73
N SER A 465 -31.36 -2.35 -8.79
CA SER A 465 -32.32 -1.57 -9.57
C SER A 465 -33.41 -0.98 -8.68
N LEU A 466 -33.45 0.37 -8.60
CA LEU A 466 -34.44 1.10 -7.80
C LEU A 466 -35.85 0.92 -8.36
N SER A 467 -36.01 0.96 -9.69
CA SER A 467 -37.32 0.81 -10.34
C SER A 467 -37.93 -0.57 -10.09
N GLU A 468 -37.14 -1.64 -10.18
CA GLU A 468 -37.62 -2.99 -9.88
C GLU A 468 -38.05 -3.14 -8.41
N PHE A 469 -37.33 -2.50 -7.50
CA PHE A 469 -37.68 -2.49 -6.08
C PHE A 469 -38.95 -1.67 -5.81
N GLU A 470 -39.09 -0.51 -6.45
CA GLU A 470 -40.29 0.32 -6.32
C GLU A 470 -41.54 -0.37 -6.86
N ASN A 471 -41.43 -1.04 -8.02
CA ASN A 471 -42.53 -1.83 -8.56
C ASN A 471 -42.95 -2.95 -7.59
N TRP A 472 -41.97 -3.65 -6.99
CA TRP A 472 -42.27 -4.67 -5.98
C TRP A 472 -42.92 -4.07 -4.71
N CYS A 473 -42.46 -2.89 -4.26
CA CYS A 473 -43.08 -2.21 -3.12
C CYS A 473 -44.54 -1.87 -3.39
N LEU A 474 -44.84 -1.35 -4.59
CA LEU A 474 -46.21 -0.99 -5.00
C LEU A 474 -47.10 -2.23 -5.03
N GLU A 475 -46.67 -3.30 -5.70
CA GLU A 475 -47.38 -4.59 -5.78
C GLU A 475 -47.67 -5.16 -4.38
N TRP A 476 -46.67 -5.14 -3.50
CA TRP A 476 -46.83 -5.60 -2.12
C TRP A 476 -47.85 -4.76 -1.37
N THR A 477 -47.78 -3.44 -1.46
CA THR A 477 -48.70 -2.56 -0.73
C THR A 477 -50.12 -2.60 -1.26
N GLU A 478 -50.31 -2.75 -2.58
CA GLU A 478 -51.61 -2.92 -3.21
C GLU A 478 -52.29 -4.19 -2.69
N ARG A 479 -51.56 -5.31 -2.65
CA ARG A 479 -52.08 -6.59 -2.18
C ARG A 479 -52.43 -6.59 -0.68
N VAL A 480 -51.70 -5.84 0.14
CA VAL A 480 -52.01 -5.65 1.57
C VAL A 480 -53.15 -4.63 1.79
N GLY A 481 -53.49 -3.82 0.78
CA GLY A 481 -54.48 -2.74 0.90
C GLY A 481 -53.93 -1.49 1.60
N ILE A 482 -52.63 -1.21 1.48
CA ILE A 482 -51.98 -0.01 2.02
C ILE A 482 -51.74 0.98 0.88
N VAL A 483 -52.24 2.21 1.03
CA VAL A 483 -51.89 3.31 0.13
C VAL A 483 -50.59 3.94 0.61
N LEU A 484 -49.55 3.89 -0.20
CA LEU A 484 -48.32 4.63 0.04
C LEU A 484 -48.55 6.10 -0.32
N ASN A 485 -48.19 7.02 0.57
CA ASN A 485 -48.11 8.42 0.21
C ASN A 485 -46.93 8.62 -0.76
N ASP A 486 -47.13 9.44 -1.80
CA ASP A 486 -46.04 9.82 -2.70
C ASP A 486 -44.90 10.51 -1.93
N ARG A 487 -43.67 10.39 -2.46
CA ARG A 487 -42.47 10.99 -1.86
C ARG A 487 -42.71 12.48 -1.57
N PRO A 488 -42.26 13.02 -0.42
CA PRO A 488 -42.08 14.47 -0.28
C PRO A 488 -40.99 14.99 -1.23
#